data_AF-A0A7X7MGI2-F1
#
_entry.id   AF-A0A7X7MGI2-F1
#
_cell.length_a   1.000
_cell.length_b   1.000
_cell.length_c   1.000
_cell.angle_alpha   90.00
_cell.angle_beta   90.00
_cell.angle_gamma   90.00
#
_symmetry.space_group_name_H-M   'P 1'
#
loop_
_entity.id
_entity.type
_entity.pdbx_description
1 polymer ?
#
loop_
_entity_poly.entity_id
_entity_poly.type
_entity_poly.pdbx_seq_one_letter_code
_entity_poly.pdbx_strand_id
1 'polypeptide(L)'
;SHRMPPDPTSLPLHRRLRDARRAQGLTQSALAAQAGCKQSALSMMESGRMEALARGTIEKIAGILEVSLDPGDGAGTATPTAPAAGRAVCPNGECPSNVPFVVDGELIFWPRRQPAPGGRHCAFCGEVLERQCRSCGAPITAGACCPQCGTAHVLPPPAAAADDLAAWAETRRKELAEWRALLDAT
;
A
#
# COMPACT_ATOMS: atom_id res chain seq x y z
N SER A 1 25.59 -4.71 -11.04
CA SER A 1 24.98 -5.50 -9.95
C SER A 1 23.47 -5.50 -10.13
N HIS A 2 22.92 -6.50 -10.81
CA HIS A 2 21.49 -6.56 -11.09
C HIS A 2 20.77 -7.06 -9.82
N ARG A 3 20.06 -6.16 -9.13
CA ARG A 3 19.31 -6.50 -7.92
C ARG A 3 17.99 -7.11 -8.38
N MET A 4 17.89 -8.44 -8.29
CA MET A 4 16.65 -9.17 -8.52
C MET A 4 15.59 -8.66 -7.51
N PRO A 5 14.37 -8.27 -7.94
CA PRO A 5 13.33 -7.88 -7.00
C PRO A 5 12.95 -9.09 -6.12
N PRO A 6 12.57 -8.88 -4.84
CA PRO A 6 12.17 -9.97 -3.98
C PRO A 6 10.95 -10.69 -4.57
N ASP A 7 10.99 -12.02 -4.57
CA ASP A 7 9.90 -12.88 -5.02
C ASP A 7 8.63 -12.58 -4.20
N PRO A 8 7.48 -12.26 -4.84
CA PRO A 8 6.23 -11.95 -4.13
C PRO A 8 5.73 -13.10 -3.23
N THR A 9 6.22 -14.33 -3.41
CA THR A 9 5.89 -15.49 -2.56
C THR A 9 6.71 -15.56 -1.26
N SER A 10 7.77 -14.76 -1.11
CA SER A 10 8.63 -14.75 0.08
C SER A 10 8.10 -13.88 1.23
N LEU A 11 6.98 -13.18 1.03
CA LEU A 11 6.40 -12.30 2.04
C LEU A 11 5.52 -13.09 3.02
N PRO A 12 5.50 -12.72 4.32
CA PRO A 12 4.57 -13.31 5.28
C PRO A 12 3.12 -13.20 4.80
N LEU A 13 2.28 -14.19 5.11
CA LEU A 13 0.88 -14.26 4.64
C LEU A 13 0.09 -12.97 4.86
N HIS A 14 0.22 -12.32 6.03
CA HIS A 14 -0.47 -11.06 6.32
C HIS A 14 -0.11 -9.94 5.32
N ARG A 15 1.14 -9.89 4.85
CA ARG A 15 1.59 -8.94 3.84
C ARG A 15 1.05 -9.30 2.46
N ARG A 16 1.07 -10.59 2.12
CA ARG A 16 0.49 -11.10 0.86
C ARG A 16 -0.99 -10.72 0.76
N LEU A 17 -1.78 -10.97 1.81
CA LEU A 17 -3.19 -10.58 1.88
C LEU A 17 -3.37 -9.06 1.80
N ARG A 18 -2.57 -8.28 2.53
CA ARG A 18 -2.62 -6.81 2.47
C ARG A 18 -2.34 -6.28 1.07
N ASP A 19 -1.34 -6.82 0.38
CA ASP A 19 -0.94 -6.39 -0.95
C ASP A 19 -1.96 -6.83 -2.02
N ALA A 20 -2.52 -8.05 -1.91
CA ALA A 20 -3.61 -8.50 -2.78
C ALA A 20 -4.88 -7.65 -2.62
N ARG A 21 -5.25 -7.29 -1.39
CA ARG A 21 -6.36 -6.34 -1.13
C ARG A 21 -6.16 -5.03 -1.87
N ARG A 22 -4.94 -4.49 -1.82
CA ARG A 22 -4.60 -3.21 -2.48
C ARG A 22 -4.59 -3.34 -4.00
N ALA A 23 -4.15 -4.48 -4.53
CA ALA A 23 -4.19 -4.75 -5.96
C ALA A 23 -5.64 -4.77 -6.49
N GLN A 24 -6.60 -5.17 -5.66
CA GLN A 24 -8.04 -5.06 -5.96
C GLN A 24 -8.65 -3.68 -5.65
N GLY A 25 -7.87 -2.69 -5.21
CA GLY A 25 -8.35 -1.34 -4.87
C GLY A 25 -9.26 -1.27 -3.63
N LEU A 26 -9.36 -2.34 -2.84
CA LEU A 26 -10.25 -2.40 -1.68
C LEU A 26 -9.60 -1.72 -0.47
N THR A 27 -10.35 -0.95 0.31
CA THR A 27 -9.90 -0.48 1.64
C THR A 27 -10.07 -1.58 2.70
N GLN A 28 -9.45 -1.41 3.87
CA GLN A 28 -9.67 -2.33 4.99
C GLN A 28 -11.13 -2.38 5.44
N SER A 29 -11.85 -1.25 5.47
CA SER A 29 -13.26 -1.25 5.85
C SER A 29 -14.13 -1.96 4.81
N ALA A 30 -13.85 -1.77 3.52
CA ALA A 30 -14.56 -2.45 2.44
C ALA A 30 -14.36 -3.97 2.50
N LEU A 31 -13.12 -4.44 2.61
CA LEU A 31 -12.84 -5.87 2.73
C LEU A 31 -13.42 -6.47 4.02
N ALA A 32 -13.33 -5.76 5.14
CA ALA A 32 -13.90 -6.23 6.41
C ALA A 32 -15.42 -6.40 6.31
N ALA A 33 -16.12 -5.48 5.65
CA ALA A 33 -17.55 -5.59 5.39
C ALA A 33 -17.88 -6.83 4.53
N GLN A 34 -17.13 -7.06 3.44
CA GLN A 34 -17.32 -8.24 2.58
C GLN A 34 -17.02 -9.57 3.32
N ALA A 35 -15.95 -9.59 4.10
CA ALA A 35 -15.57 -10.73 4.91
C ALA A 35 -16.52 -10.97 6.10
N GLY A 36 -17.28 -9.97 6.52
CA GLY A 36 -18.16 -10.03 7.69
C GLY A 36 -17.38 -9.95 9.00
N CYS A 37 -16.29 -9.18 9.04
CA CYS A 37 -15.47 -8.99 10.23
C CYS A 37 -15.31 -7.49 10.58
N LYS A 38 -14.73 -7.20 11.75
CA LYS A 38 -14.46 -5.81 12.15
C LYS A 38 -13.22 -5.30 11.43
N GLN A 39 -13.25 -4.05 10.96
CA GLN A 39 -12.09 -3.40 10.35
C GLN A 39 -10.87 -3.39 11.31
N SER A 40 -11.09 -3.23 12.62
CA SER A 40 -10.01 -3.29 13.61
C SER A 40 -9.35 -4.67 13.69
N ALA A 41 -10.10 -5.75 13.52
CA ALA A 41 -9.56 -7.11 13.48
C ALA A 41 -8.77 -7.36 12.19
N LEU A 42 -9.28 -6.89 11.04
CA LEU A 42 -8.54 -6.91 9.78
C LEU A 42 -7.25 -6.09 9.86
N SER A 43 -7.29 -4.91 10.49
CA SER A 43 -6.13 -4.06 10.69
C SER A 43 -5.04 -4.74 11.52
N MET A 44 -5.42 -5.42 12.61
CA MET A 44 -4.49 -6.21 13.43
C MET A 44 -3.89 -7.36 12.62
N MET A 45 -4.70 -8.10 11.86
CA MET A 45 -4.24 -9.17 10.98
C MET A 45 -3.20 -8.65 9.97
N GLU A 46 -3.50 -7.58 9.22
CA GLU A 46 -2.61 -6.99 8.22
C GLU A 46 -1.30 -6.41 8.82
N SER A 47 -1.29 -6.15 10.13
CA SER A 47 -0.08 -5.74 10.86
C SER A 47 0.77 -6.90 11.38
N GLY A 48 0.33 -8.14 11.17
CA GLY A 48 1.03 -9.37 11.56
C GLY A 48 0.39 -10.17 12.68
N ARG A 49 -0.67 -9.65 13.33
CA ARG A 49 -1.43 -10.35 14.39
C ARG A 49 -2.50 -11.24 13.79
N MET A 50 -2.09 -12.32 13.14
CA MET A 50 -2.98 -13.26 12.46
C MET A 50 -4.05 -13.83 13.40
N GLU A 51 -3.75 -13.97 14.68
CA GLU A 51 -4.66 -14.42 15.74
C GLU A 51 -5.85 -13.50 16.00
N ALA A 52 -5.82 -12.26 15.48
CA ALA A 52 -6.94 -11.33 15.59
C ALA A 52 -8.20 -11.75 14.81
N LEU A 53 -8.06 -12.72 13.90
CA LEU A 53 -9.16 -13.28 13.11
C LEU A 53 -9.21 -14.80 13.26
N ALA A 54 -10.43 -15.35 13.31
CA ALA A 54 -10.63 -16.78 13.27
C ALA A 54 -10.14 -17.35 11.93
N ARG A 55 -9.65 -18.59 11.93
CA ARG A 55 -9.14 -19.29 10.74
C ARG A 55 -10.12 -19.24 9.56
N GLY A 56 -11.40 -19.54 9.79
CA GLY A 56 -12.43 -19.47 8.74
C GLY A 56 -12.64 -18.06 8.17
N THR A 57 -12.40 -17.00 8.94
CA THR A 57 -12.43 -15.63 8.42
C THR A 57 -11.20 -15.33 7.56
N ILE A 58 -10.02 -15.83 7.94
CA ILE A 58 -8.80 -15.72 7.14
C ILE A 58 -8.97 -16.46 5.80
N GLU A 59 -9.56 -17.66 5.82
CA GLU A 59 -9.89 -18.43 4.59
C GLU A 59 -10.86 -17.68 3.69
N LYS A 60 -11.91 -17.08 4.26
CA LYS A 60 -12.85 -16.25 3.49
C LYS A 60 -12.15 -15.04 2.87
N ILE A 61 -11.30 -14.35 3.62
CA ILE A 61 -10.51 -13.22 3.11
C ILE A 61 -9.58 -13.68 1.98
N ALA A 62 -8.87 -14.79 2.17
CA ALA A 62 -7.98 -15.34 1.16
C ALA A 62 -8.74 -15.73 -0.12
N GLY A 63 -9.96 -16.27 0.01
CA GLY A 63 -10.84 -16.55 -1.12
C GLY A 63 -11.29 -15.29 -1.87
N ILE A 64 -11.69 -14.22 -1.16
CA ILE A 64 -12.04 -12.92 -1.78
C ILE A 64 -10.83 -12.34 -2.54
N LEU A 65 -9.64 -12.49 -1.95
CA LEU A 65 -8.41 -11.91 -2.49
C LEU A 65 -7.65 -12.82 -3.46
N GLU A 66 -8.15 -14.03 -3.71
CA GLU A 66 -7.50 -15.04 -4.56
C GLU A 66 -6.05 -15.36 -4.15
N VAL A 67 -5.77 -15.38 -2.83
CA VAL A 67 -4.43 -15.66 -2.28
C VAL A 67 -4.36 -17.09 -1.73
N SER A 68 -3.38 -17.89 -2.18
CA SER A 68 -3.14 -19.20 -1.57
C SER A 68 -2.65 -19.09 -0.13
N LEU A 69 -3.23 -19.89 0.77
CA LEU A 69 -2.84 -19.99 2.17
C LEU A 69 -1.61 -20.88 2.40
N ASP A 70 -1.07 -21.50 1.36
CA ASP A 70 0.11 -22.35 1.49
C ASP A 70 1.27 -21.55 2.15
N PRO A 71 1.99 -22.17 3.09
CA PRO A 71 3.08 -21.53 3.79
C PRO A 71 4.22 -21.23 2.81
N GLY A 72 4.28 -19.99 2.33
CA GLY A 72 5.51 -19.42 1.79
C GLY A 72 6.45 -19.13 2.94
N ASP A 73 7.68 -19.65 2.87
CA ASP A 73 8.72 -19.48 3.89
C ASP A 73 9.03 -17.99 4.11
N GLY A 74 8.45 -17.44 5.17
CA GLY A 74 8.55 -16.02 5.47
C GLY A 74 8.17 -15.73 6.91
N ALA A 75 8.95 -16.25 7.86
CA ALA A 75 8.85 -15.89 9.26
C ALA A 75 9.44 -14.49 9.49
N GLY A 76 8.56 -13.49 9.53
CA GLY A 76 8.90 -12.12 9.91
C GLY A 76 7.84 -11.56 10.84
N THR A 77 7.97 -11.83 12.14
CA THR A 77 7.20 -11.19 13.21
C THR A 77 7.71 -9.76 13.40
N ALA A 78 7.04 -8.78 12.79
CA ALA A 78 7.26 -7.38 13.10
C ALA A 78 6.39 -6.97 14.29
N THR A 79 7.04 -6.62 15.41
CA THR A 79 6.38 -6.04 16.58
C THR A 79 5.82 -4.65 16.23
N PRO A 80 4.58 -4.31 16.64
CA PRO A 80 4.04 -2.98 16.40
C PRO A 80 4.71 -1.95 17.32
N THR A 81 5.60 -1.14 16.77
CA THR A 81 6.10 0.08 17.43
C THR A 81 5.07 1.20 17.27
N ALA A 82 4.85 1.96 18.35
CA ALA A 82 3.97 3.14 18.35
C ALA A 82 4.37 4.11 17.22
N PRO A 83 3.41 4.76 16.54
CA PRO A 83 3.75 5.68 15.47
C PRO A 83 4.45 6.89 16.08
N ALA A 84 5.77 6.99 15.88
CA ALA A 84 6.49 8.24 16.08
C ALA A 84 5.83 9.33 15.21
N ALA A 85 5.90 10.58 15.67
CA ALA A 85 5.52 11.76 14.89
C ALA A 85 6.39 11.85 13.63
N GLY A 86 6.03 11.07 12.63
CA GLY A 86 6.79 10.84 11.41
C GLY A 86 5.87 10.98 10.20
N ARG A 87 6.49 11.24 9.04
CA ARG A 87 5.78 11.36 7.78
C ARG A 87 5.06 10.05 7.49
N ALA A 88 3.85 10.17 6.96
CA ALA A 88 3.04 9.04 6.55
C ALA A 88 2.62 9.24 5.09
N VAL A 89 2.56 8.16 4.33
CA VAL A 89 2.23 8.18 2.90
C VAL A 89 1.13 7.18 2.61
N CYS A 90 0.30 7.50 1.62
CA CYS A 90 -0.69 6.54 1.14
C CYS A 90 0.02 5.51 0.26
N PRO A 91 -0.10 4.21 0.55
CA PRO A 91 0.54 3.16 -0.26
C PRO A 91 -0.21 2.83 -1.55
N ASN A 92 -1.41 3.37 -1.76
CA ASN A 92 -2.20 3.14 -2.96
C ASN A 92 -1.69 4.00 -4.13
N GLY A 93 -1.09 3.37 -5.15
CA GLY A 93 -0.57 4.04 -6.34
C GLY A 93 -1.63 4.79 -7.16
N GLU A 94 -2.90 4.43 -7.04
CA GLU A 94 -4.01 5.12 -7.71
C GLU A 94 -4.59 6.28 -6.87
N CYS A 95 -4.18 6.43 -5.62
CA CYS A 95 -4.67 7.51 -4.77
C CYS A 95 -4.22 8.89 -5.28
N PRO A 96 -5.08 9.93 -5.26
CA PRO A 96 -4.70 11.27 -5.72
C PRO A 96 -3.62 11.97 -4.89
N SER A 97 -3.25 11.37 -3.75
CA SER A 97 -2.09 11.79 -2.95
C SER A 97 -0.74 11.35 -3.52
N ASN A 98 -0.70 10.52 -4.57
CA ASN A 98 0.52 10.02 -5.17
C ASN A 98 0.63 10.48 -6.63
N VAL A 99 1.70 11.21 -6.95
CA VAL A 99 1.94 11.74 -8.31
C VAL A 99 2.91 10.83 -9.05
N PRO A 100 2.52 10.18 -10.15
CA PRO A 100 3.41 9.31 -10.91
C PRO A 100 4.36 10.07 -11.84
N PHE A 101 5.57 9.55 -11.99
CA PHE A 101 6.58 9.98 -12.96
C PHE A 101 7.43 8.79 -13.39
N VAL A 102 8.04 8.87 -14.57
CA VAL A 102 8.90 7.82 -15.10
C VAL A 102 10.36 8.27 -15.00
N VAL A 103 11.21 7.43 -14.42
CA VAL A 103 12.67 7.64 -14.34
C VAL A 103 13.34 6.38 -14.87
N ASP A 104 14.20 6.51 -15.87
CA ASP A 104 14.91 5.37 -16.48
C ASP A 104 13.99 4.21 -16.90
N GLY A 105 12.78 4.54 -17.35
CA GLY A 105 11.76 3.55 -17.75
C GLY A 105 10.99 2.91 -16.58
N GLU A 106 11.27 3.28 -15.33
CA GLU A 106 10.55 2.79 -14.16
C GLU A 106 9.50 3.79 -13.68
N LEU A 107 8.32 3.28 -13.30
CA LEU A 107 7.26 4.09 -12.73
C LEU A 107 7.51 4.33 -11.23
N ILE A 108 7.71 5.61 -10.86
CA ILE A 108 7.96 6.06 -9.50
C ILE A 108 6.87 7.07 -9.09
N PHE A 109 6.56 7.12 -7.80
CA PHE A 109 5.52 7.99 -7.26
C PHE A 109 6.07 8.98 -6.24
N TRP A 110 5.62 10.23 -6.32
CA TRP A 110 5.91 11.26 -5.33
C TRP A 110 4.72 11.35 -4.35
N PRO A 111 4.84 10.83 -3.12
CA PRO A 111 3.77 10.89 -2.16
C PRO A 111 3.65 12.28 -1.52
N ARG A 112 2.47 12.89 -1.65
CA ARG A 112 2.12 14.14 -0.98
C ARG A 112 2.02 13.91 0.53
N ARG A 113 2.28 14.99 1.30
CA ARG A 113 1.99 14.98 2.74
C ARG A 113 0.49 14.84 2.95
N GLN A 114 0.11 14.00 3.92
CA GLN A 114 -1.28 13.88 4.36
C GLN A 114 -1.69 15.15 5.12
N PRO A 115 -2.90 15.70 4.88
CA PRO A 115 -3.41 16.88 5.58
C PRO A 115 -3.44 16.72 7.10
N ALA A 116 -3.70 15.50 7.59
CA ALA A 116 -3.62 15.12 8.99
C ALA A 116 -2.46 14.14 9.22
N PRO A 117 -1.23 14.60 9.55
CA PRO A 117 -0.05 13.73 9.67
C PRO A 117 -0.17 12.67 10.78
N GLY A 118 -0.96 12.97 11.82
CA GLY A 118 -1.29 12.03 12.90
C GLY A 118 -2.41 11.03 12.55
N GLY A 119 -3.09 11.20 11.41
CA GLY A 119 -4.14 10.32 10.96
C GLY A 119 -3.65 8.89 10.73
N ARG A 120 -4.51 7.90 10.97
CA ARG A 120 -4.25 6.49 10.63
C ARG A 120 -4.63 6.15 9.19
N HIS A 121 -5.59 6.87 8.64
CA HIS A 121 -6.14 6.65 7.31
C HIS A 121 -5.85 7.83 6.40
N CYS A 122 -5.71 7.56 5.11
CA CYS A 122 -5.52 8.56 4.10
C CYS A 122 -6.75 9.45 3.99
N ALA A 123 -6.56 10.77 4.01
CA ALA A 123 -7.66 11.74 3.92
C ALA A 123 -8.36 11.71 2.56
N PHE A 124 -7.76 11.08 1.55
CA PHE A 124 -8.26 11.09 0.17
C PHE A 124 -8.98 9.80 -0.22
N CYS A 125 -8.41 8.63 0.12
CA CYS A 125 -8.97 7.33 -0.28
C CYS A 125 -9.32 6.41 0.90
N GLY A 126 -9.06 6.84 2.14
CA GLY A 126 -9.33 6.02 3.33
C GLY A 126 -8.37 4.86 3.60
N GLU A 127 -7.37 4.62 2.72
CA GLU A 127 -6.37 3.56 2.92
C GLU A 127 -5.51 3.80 4.17
N VAL A 128 -5.06 2.74 4.84
CA VAL A 128 -4.14 2.85 5.98
C VAL A 128 -2.79 3.40 5.54
N LEU A 129 -2.35 4.46 6.21
CA LEU A 129 -1.09 5.13 5.90
C LEU A 129 0.12 4.31 6.34
N GLU A 130 1.12 4.23 5.47
CA GLU A 130 2.43 3.64 5.84
C GLU A 130 3.30 4.69 6.51
N ARG A 131 4.06 4.24 7.50
CA ARG A 131 5.02 5.08 8.26
C ARG A 131 6.43 4.52 8.23
N GLN A 132 6.60 3.33 7.69
CA GLN A 132 7.86 2.59 7.61
C GLN A 132 8.03 2.04 6.20
N CYS A 133 9.27 1.94 5.74
CA CYS A 133 9.62 1.31 4.48
C CYS A 133 9.17 -0.15 4.51
N ARG A 134 8.43 -0.57 3.47
CA ARG A 134 7.93 -1.95 3.38
C ARG A 134 9.02 -3.01 3.26
N SER A 135 10.22 -2.62 2.80
CA SER A 135 11.33 -3.55 2.61
C SER A 135 12.23 -3.63 3.85
N CYS A 136 12.72 -2.50 4.37
CA CYS A 136 13.72 -2.48 5.45
C CYS A 136 13.20 -2.01 6.82
N GLY A 137 11.94 -1.57 6.91
CA GLY A 137 11.35 -1.07 8.16
C GLY A 137 11.78 0.36 8.57
N ALA A 138 12.72 0.99 7.87
CA ALA A 138 13.15 2.35 8.16
C ALA A 138 11.98 3.35 8.15
N PRO A 139 11.93 4.37 9.03
CA PRO A 139 10.88 5.39 8.99
C PRO A 139 10.77 6.07 7.62
N ILE A 140 9.55 6.37 7.19
CA ILE A 140 9.34 7.07 5.92
C ILE A 140 9.79 8.54 6.03
N THR A 141 10.62 8.95 5.08
CA THR A 141 11.16 10.31 4.96
C THR A 141 10.49 11.07 3.82
N ALA A 142 10.98 12.27 3.51
CA ALA A 142 10.61 12.96 2.27
C ALA A 142 11.22 12.25 1.05
N GLY A 143 10.52 12.33 -0.08
CA GLY A 143 10.95 11.74 -1.36
C GLY A 143 10.08 10.57 -1.81
N ALA A 144 10.43 10.00 -2.95
CA ALA A 144 9.73 8.87 -3.56
C ALA A 144 10.24 7.50 -3.06
N CYS A 145 11.50 7.43 -2.64
CA CYS A 145 12.19 6.19 -2.29
C CYS A 145 12.80 6.26 -0.89
N CYS A 146 12.93 5.11 -0.25
CA CYS A 146 13.60 4.98 1.03
C CYS A 146 15.11 5.26 0.89
N PRO A 147 15.68 6.19 1.67
CA PRO A 147 17.10 6.54 1.59
C PRO A 147 18.03 5.42 2.12
N GLN A 148 17.49 4.47 2.89
CA GLN A 148 18.28 3.37 3.46
C GLN A 148 18.42 2.17 2.51
N CYS A 149 17.37 1.82 1.75
CA CYS A 149 17.39 0.61 0.92
C CYS A 149 17.03 0.84 -0.56
N GLY A 150 16.61 2.05 -0.94
CA GLY A 150 16.22 2.43 -2.30
C GLY A 150 14.79 2.04 -2.69
N THR A 151 14.06 1.29 -1.87
CA THR A 151 12.70 0.85 -2.21
C THR A 151 11.74 2.03 -2.34
N ALA A 152 11.00 2.09 -3.44
CA ALA A 152 9.92 3.05 -3.64
C ALA A 152 8.87 2.95 -2.52
N HIS A 153 8.39 4.09 -2.05
CA HIS A 153 7.41 4.14 -0.97
C HIS A 153 6.01 3.69 -1.40
N VAL A 154 5.69 3.85 -2.68
CA VAL A 154 4.41 3.50 -3.29
C VAL A 154 4.71 2.62 -4.49
N LEU A 155 3.99 1.51 -4.59
CA LEU A 155 4.17 0.57 -5.69
C LEU A 155 3.29 0.96 -6.87
N PRO A 156 3.73 0.65 -8.11
CA PRO A 156 2.87 0.65 -9.27
C PRO A 156 1.58 -0.13 -9.01
N PRO A 157 0.40 0.45 -9.29
CA PRO A 157 -0.84 -0.30 -9.26
C PRO A 157 -0.91 -1.26 -10.46
N PRO A 158 -1.71 -2.34 -10.41
CA PRO A 158 -1.88 -3.26 -11.54
C PRO A 158 -2.32 -2.55 -12.82
N ALA A 159 -3.14 -1.49 -12.72
CA ALA A 159 -3.57 -0.67 -13.84
C ALA A 159 -2.41 0.03 -14.57
N ALA A 160 -1.25 0.17 -13.92
CA ALA A 160 -0.05 0.72 -14.53
C ALA A 160 0.78 -0.33 -15.28
N ALA A 161 0.42 -1.61 -15.28
CA ALA A 161 1.12 -2.65 -16.06
C ALA A 161 0.90 -2.55 -17.59
N ALA A 162 0.44 -1.40 -18.08
CA ALA A 162 0.28 -1.12 -19.51
C ALA A 162 1.63 -1.06 -20.22
N ASP A 163 1.63 -1.36 -21.53
CA ASP A 163 2.84 -1.39 -22.37
C ASP A 163 3.59 -0.04 -22.43
N ASP A 164 2.93 1.06 -22.04
CA ASP A 164 3.52 2.40 -22.01
C ASP A 164 3.30 3.08 -20.63
N LEU A 165 4.31 2.94 -19.76
CA LEU A 165 4.34 3.60 -18.44
C LEU A 165 4.37 5.13 -18.53
N ALA A 166 4.98 5.69 -19.58
CA ALA A 166 5.09 7.14 -19.74
C ALA A 166 3.73 7.75 -20.09
N ALA A 167 3.01 7.13 -21.03
CA ALA A 167 1.65 7.52 -21.37
C ALA A 167 0.70 7.36 -20.18
N TRP A 168 0.79 6.24 -19.44
CA TRP A 168 -0.02 6.03 -18.23
C TRP A 168 0.23 7.13 -17.19
N ALA A 169 1.51 7.42 -16.90
CA ALA A 169 1.86 8.44 -15.92
C ALA A 169 1.41 9.84 -16.34
N GLU A 170 1.49 10.17 -17.64
CA GLU A 170 1.02 11.45 -18.18
C GLU A 170 -0.50 11.59 -18.06
N THR A 171 -1.27 10.59 -18.52
CA THR A 171 -2.72 10.56 -18.37
C THR A 171 -3.11 10.73 -16.91
N ARG A 172 -2.46 9.98 -16.01
CA ARG A 172 -2.75 10.06 -14.58
C ARG A 172 -2.44 11.43 -14.01
N ARG A 173 -1.34 12.08 -14.42
CA ARG A 173 -1.03 13.45 -13.98
C ARG A 173 -2.09 14.46 -14.43
N LYS A 174 -2.65 14.31 -15.63
CA LYS A 174 -3.75 15.18 -16.13
C LYS A 174 -5.01 15.04 -15.28
N GLU A 175 -5.44 13.81 -15.01
CA GLU A 175 -6.59 13.53 -14.14
C GLU A 175 -6.40 14.12 -12.73
N LEU A 176 -5.18 14.03 -12.17
CA LEU A 176 -4.86 14.64 -10.89
C LEU A 176 -4.92 16.17 -10.90
N ALA A 177 -4.52 16.79 -12.01
CA ALA A 177 -4.61 18.24 -12.17
C ALA A 177 -6.06 18.70 -12.25
N GLU A 178 -6.89 18.01 -13.03
CA GLU A 178 -8.33 18.26 -13.14
C GLU A 178 -9.04 18.10 -11.79
N TRP A 179 -8.76 17.01 -11.08
CA TRP A 179 -9.35 16.76 -9.77
C TRP A 179 -8.98 17.83 -8.74
N ARG A 180 -7.73 18.33 -8.77
CA ARG A 180 -7.31 19.44 -7.90
C ARG A 180 -8.03 20.73 -8.24
N ALA A 181 -8.15 21.04 -9.53
CA ALA A 181 -8.87 22.23 -9.98
C ALA A 181 -10.34 22.21 -9.52
N LEU A 182 -11.00 21.04 -9.54
CA LEU A 182 -12.36 20.89 -9.02
C LEU A 182 -12.45 21.15 -7.51
N LEU A 183 -11.50 20.64 -6.72
CA LEU A 183 -11.52 20.85 -5.27
C LEU A 183 -11.18 22.29 -4.86
N ASP A 184 -10.27 22.95 -5.57
CA ASP A 184 -9.88 24.33 -5.27
C ASP A 184 -10.98 25.34 -5.68
N ALA A 185 -11.92 24.94 -6.53
CA ALA A 185 -13.08 25.74 -6.93
C ALA A 185 -14.28 25.65 -5.95
N THR A 186 -14.17 24.85 -4.88
CA THR A 186 -15.24 24.59 -3.90
C THR A 186 -14.90 25.20 -2.54
#